data_AF-A0A930AJ32-F1
#
_entry.id   AF-A0A930AJ32-F1
#
_cell.length_a   1.000
_cell.length_b   1.000
_cell.length_c   1.000
_cell.angle_alpha   90.00
_cell.angle_beta   90.00
_cell.angle_gamma   90.00
#
_symmetry.space_group_name_H-M   'P 1'
#
loop_
_entity.id
_entity.type
_entity.pdbx_description
1 polymer ?
#
loop_
_entity_poly.entity_id
_entity_poly.type
_entity_poly.pdbx_seq_one_letter_code
_entity_poly.pdbx_strand_id
1 'polypeptide(L)'
;MNFQNHTKEHQQETQKVGKKSSLLSAVLGIVYEVSVIVLICLVAYIAVFGVCRLHDESMSPSVKDGDLVAFYRLDKEYAVQDAIVIRQDGELVVRRVVAVAGDTVDFKDGRLVLNGIPQAESYAFGSTEQFTTGVTFPLTVPKDEVFLLGDAREQAKDS
;
A
#
# COMPACT_ATOMS: atom_id res chain seq x y z
N MET A 1 74.87 -22.90 -4.17
CA MET A 1 73.51 -22.50 -3.73
C MET A 1 73.10 -21.24 -4.48
N ASN A 2 71.95 -21.28 -5.18
CA ASN A 2 71.56 -20.29 -6.18
C ASN A 2 70.67 -19.18 -5.57
N PHE A 3 71.29 -18.08 -5.11
CA PHE A 3 70.62 -16.98 -4.39
C PHE A 3 69.57 -16.20 -5.21
N GLN A 4 69.56 -16.34 -6.54
CA GLN A 4 68.65 -15.61 -7.43
C GLN A 4 67.21 -16.17 -7.47
N ASN A 5 67.00 -17.42 -7.07
CA ASN A 5 65.66 -18.04 -7.11
C ASN A 5 64.76 -17.57 -5.95
N HIS A 6 65.34 -17.35 -4.76
CA HIS A 6 64.57 -16.89 -3.59
C HIS A 6 64.00 -15.47 -3.75
N THR A 7 64.64 -14.60 -4.54
CA THR A 7 64.18 -13.22 -4.72
C THR A 7 62.95 -13.13 -5.64
N LYS A 8 62.81 -14.06 -6.61
CA LYS A 8 61.68 -14.06 -7.55
C LYS A 8 60.41 -14.66 -6.96
N GLU A 9 60.54 -15.65 -6.07
CA GLU A 9 59.40 -16.24 -5.35
C GLU A 9 58.78 -15.22 -4.37
N HIS A 10 59.61 -14.48 -3.63
CA HIS A 10 59.13 -13.42 -2.73
C HIS A 10 58.45 -12.25 -3.46
N GLN A 11 58.88 -11.92 -4.68
CA GLN A 11 58.24 -10.89 -5.50
C GLN A 11 56.90 -11.35 -6.11
N GLN A 12 56.73 -12.64 -6.40
CA GLN A 12 55.47 -13.18 -6.90
C GLN A 12 54.41 -13.35 -5.81
N GLU A 13 54.80 -13.71 -4.59
CA GLU A 13 53.88 -13.77 -3.44
C GLU A 13 53.38 -12.38 -3.03
N THR A 14 54.27 -11.38 -2.94
CA THR A 14 53.87 -10.01 -2.56
C THR A 14 52.94 -9.36 -3.59
N GLN A 15 53.11 -9.61 -4.90
CA GLN A 15 52.19 -9.12 -5.92
C GLN A 15 50.83 -9.84 -5.94
N LYS A 16 50.78 -11.16 -5.68
CA LYS A 16 49.51 -11.91 -5.60
C LYS A 16 48.70 -11.55 -4.36
N VAL A 17 49.35 -11.27 -3.23
CA VAL A 17 48.69 -10.84 -1.99
C VAL A 17 48.11 -9.43 -2.13
N GLY A 18 48.83 -8.48 -2.76
CA GLY A 18 48.34 -7.11 -2.97
C GLY A 18 47.20 -6.97 -4.00
N LYS A 19 47.17 -7.80 -5.05
CA LYS A 19 46.10 -7.76 -6.05
C LYS A 19 44.80 -8.40 -5.57
N LYS A 20 44.87 -9.44 -4.73
CA LYS A 20 43.69 -10.10 -4.14
C LYS A 20 43.02 -9.24 -3.05
N SER A 21 43.79 -8.53 -2.23
CA SER A 21 43.24 -7.64 -1.19
C SER A 21 42.53 -6.41 -1.77
N SER A 22 43.02 -5.87 -2.90
CA SER A 22 42.38 -4.77 -3.63
C SER A 22 41.04 -5.17 -4.27
N LEU A 23 40.95 -6.38 -4.82
CA LEU A 23 39.68 -6.88 -5.38
C LEU A 23 38.66 -7.25 -4.28
N LEU A 24 39.12 -7.84 -3.16
CA LEU A 24 38.24 -8.18 -2.05
C LEU A 24 37.64 -6.93 -1.39
N SER A 25 38.43 -5.87 -1.19
CA SER A 25 37.93 -4.60 -0.65
C SER A 25 36.96 -3.90 -1.60
N ALA A 26 37.20 -3.95 -2.91
CA ALA A 26 36.27 -3.44 -3.92
C ALA A 26 34.93 -4.19 -3.89
N VAL A 27 34.96 -5.53 -3.84
CA VAL A 27 33.74 -6.35 -3.73
C VAL A 27 33.03 -6.10 -2.40
N LEU A 28 33.76 -5.96 -1.28
CA LEU A 28 33.17 -5.65 0.02
C LEU A 28 32.46 -4.28 0.02
N GLY A 29 33.03 -3.28 -0.65
CA GLY A 29 32.41 -1.96 -0.82
C GLY A 29 31.08 -2.04 -1.57
N ILE A 30 31.05 -2.76 -2.69
CA ILE A 30 29.81 -2.97 -3.47
C ILE A 30 28.77 -3.72 -2.63
N VAL A 31 29.16 -4.79 -1.93
CA VAL A 31 28.25 -5.55 -1.07
C VAL A 31 27.69 -4.68 0.05
N TYR A 32 28.53 -3.84 0.67
CA TYR A 32 28.09 -2.89 1.69
C TYR A 32 27.06 -1.91 1.12
N GLU A 33 27.35 -1.24 0.00
CA GLU A 33 26.41 -0.31 -0.66
C GLU A 33 25.08 -0.98 -1.01
N VAL A 34 25.13 -2.15 -1.63
CA VAL A 34 23.92 -2.93 -1.97
C VAL A 34 23.15 -3.31 -0.71
N SER A 35 23.82 -3.74 0.35
CA SER A 35 23.16 -4.09 1.61
C SER A 35 22.46 -2.90 2.28
N VAL A 36 23.05 -1.70 2.21
CA VAL A 36 22.42 -0.47 2.70
C VAL A 36 21.17 -0.15 1.90
N ILE A 37 21.23 -0.25 0.56
CA ILE A 37 20.07 -0.02 -0.30
C ILE A 37 18.96 -1.04 -0.01
N VAL A 38 19.30 -2.32 0.10
CA VAL A 38 18.34 -3.39 0.43
C VAL A 38 17.70 -3.15 1.79
N LEU A 39 18.48 -2.72 2.79
CA LEU A 39 17.96 -2.39 4.11
C LEU A 39 16.96 -1.24 4.07
N ILE A 40 17.27 -0.17 3.32
CA ILE A 40 16.37 0.97 3.14
C ILE A 40 15.07 0.54 2.45
N CYS A 41 15.16 -0.25 1.37
CA CYS A 41 14.00 -0.79 0.68
C CYS A 41 13.15 -1.69 1.59
N LEU A 42 13.79 -2.51 2.42
CA LEU A 42 13.10 -3.39 3.37
C LEU A 42 12.37 -2.59 4.46
N VAL A 43 13.02 -1.56 5.00
CA VAL A 43 12.38 -0.64 5.96
C VAL A 43 11.20 0.08 5.31
N ALA A 44 11.36 0.58 4.08
CA ALA A 44 10.28 1.22 3.33
C ALA A 44 9.11 0.25 3.08
N TYR A 45 9.39 -1.00 2.71
CA TYR A 45 8.35 -2.02 2.51
C TYR A 45 7.63 -2.40 3.80
N ILE A 46 8.32 -2.45 4.94
CA ILE A 46 7.69 -2.81 6.22
C ILE A 46 6.87 -1.63 6.77
N ALA A 47 7.40 -0.40 6.68
CA ALA A 47 6.83 0.76 7.34
C ALA A 47 5.86 1.57 6.46
N VAL A 48 6.21 1.78 5.19
CA VAL A 48 5.54 2.75 4.30
C VAL A 48 4.59 2.06 3.34
N PHE A 49 5.04 1.01 2.68
CA PHE A 49 4.29 0.36 1.61
C PHE A 49 3.66 -0.95 2.07
N GLY A 50 2.75 -1.48 1.26
CA GLY A 50 2.16 -2.79 1.46
C GLY A 50 1.60 -3.31 0.15
N VAL A 51 1.56 -4.64 0.03
CA VAL A 51 0.92 -5.32 -1.09
C VAL A 51 0.01 -6.41 -0.53
N CYS A 52 -1.25 -6.44 -0.96
CA CYS A 52 -2.20 -7.48 -0.59
C CYS A 52 -2.95 -7.99 -1.82
N ARG A 53 -3.27 -9.29 -1.81
CA ARG A 53 -4.20 -9.88 -2.77
C ARG A 53 -5.60 -9.84 -2.16
N LEU A 54 -6.53 -9.20 -2.85
CA LEU A 54 -7.91 -9.14 -2.39
C LEU A 54 -8.65 -10.43 -2.69
N HIS A 55 -9.54 -10.78 -1.77
CA HIS A 55 -10.47 -11.89 -1.88
C HIS A 55 -11.89 -11.39 -1.62
N ASP A 56 -12.28 -10.30 -2.28
CA ASP A 56 -13.53 -9.56 -2.08
C ASP A 56 -14.00 -8.97 -3.42
N GLU A 57 -15.31 -9.01 -3.66
CA GLU A 57 -15.98 -8.50 -4.88
C GLU A 57 -16.64 -7.12 -4.65
N SER A 58 -16.62 -6.61 -3.41
CA SER A 58 -17.28 -5.35 -3.03
C SER A 58 -16.81 -4.11 -3.80
N MET A 59 -15.64 -4.16 -4.43
CA MET A 59 -15.07 -3.07 -5.23
C MET A 59 -15.16 -3.33 -6.74
N SER A 60 -15.86 -4.37 -7.17
CA SER A 60 -16.05 -4.68 -8.58
C SER A 60 -16.90 -3.59 -9.26
N PRO A 61 -16.52 -3.08 -10.44
CA PRO A 61 -15.46 -3.56 -11.33
C PRO A 61 -14.10 -2.86 -11.15
N SER A 62 -13.98 -1.86 -10.27
CA SER A 62 -12.76 -1.07 -10.07
C SER A 62 -11.60 -1.92 -9.55
N VAL A 63 -11.90 -2.84 -8.63
CA VAL A 63 -10.97 -3.84 -8.08
C VAL A 63 -11.70 -5.16 -7.94
N LYS A 64 -11.14 -6.23 -8.50
CA LYS A 64 -11.77 -7.55 -8.61
C LYS A 64 -11.12 -8.57 -7.70
N ASP A 65 -11.81 -9.68 -7.49
CA ASP A 65 -11.24 -10.83 -6.80
C ASP A 65 -9.92 -11.27 -7.45
N GLY A 66 -8.90 -11.48 -6.62
CA GLY A 66 -7.57 -11.86 -7.05
C GLY A 66 -6.66 -10.73 -7.51
N ASP A 67 -7.15 -9.48 -7.58
CA ASP A 67 -6.29 -8.33 -7.89
C ASP A 67 -5.25 -8.10 -6.79
N LEU A 68 -4.07 -7.65 -7.21
CA LEU A 68 -2.97 -7.28 -6.34
C LEU A 68 -3.00 -5.77 -6.12
N VAL A 69 -3.23 -5.35 -4.88
CA VAL A 69 -3.28 -3.93 -4.50
C VAL A 69 -1.99 -3.54 -3.81
N ALA A 70 -1.30 -2.56 -4.38
CA ALA A 70 -0.19 -1.87 -3.74
C ALA A 70 -0.69 -0.59 -3.08
N PHE A 71 -0.35 -0.38 -1.82
CA PHE A 71 -0.78 0.77 -1.03
C PHE A 71 0.36 1.36 -0.22
N TYR A 72 0.18 2.58 0.29
CA TYR A 72 1.11 3.25 1.18
C TYR A 72 0.36 3.80 2.41
N ARG A 73 1.06 4.01 3.53
CA ARG A 73 0.45 4.28 4.85
C ARG A 73 0.71 5.65 5.44
N LEU A 74 1.47 6.51 4.74
CA LEU A 74 1.96 7.77 5.31
C LEU A 74 0.92 8.88 5.29
N ASP A 75 0.10 8.93 4.24
CA ASP A 75 -0.94 9.94 4.12
C ASP A 75 -2.20 9.50 4.88
N LYS A 76 -2.77 10.45 5.60
CA LYS A 76 -4.00 10.30 6.38
C LYS A 76 -5.04 11.36 6.02
N GLU A 77 -4.72 12.26 5.08
CA GLU A 77 -5.67 13.20 4.53
C GLU A 77 -6.36 12.53 3.34
N TYR A 78 -7.44 11.82 3.62
CA TYR A 78 -8.22 11.13 2.60
C TYR A 78 -9.14 12.10 1.87
N ALA A 79 -9.16 11.98 0.54
CA ALA A 79 -10.06 12.72 -0.32
C ALA A 79 -11.25 11.86 -0.75
N VAL A 80 -12.36 12.52 -1.10
CA VAL A 80 -13.51 11.84 -1.73
C VAL A 80 -13.04 11.16 -3.02
N GLN A 81 -13.52 9.94 -3.23
CA GLN A 81 -13.14 8.99 -4.29
C GLN A 81 -11.85 8.20 -4.07
N ASP A 82 -11.09 8.43 -3.01
CA ASP A 82 -9.92 7.61 -2.70
C ASP A 82 -10.32 6.15 -2.44
N ALA A 83 -9.62 5.21 -3.08
CA ALA A 83 -9.71 3.79 -2.76
C ALA A 83 -8.66 3.47 -1.70
N ILE A 84 -9.11 3.10 -0.51
CA ILE A 84 -8.24 2.89 0.65
C ILE A 84 -8.30 1.44 1.12
N VAL A 85 -7.18 0.96 1.64
CA VAL A 85 -7.08 -0.36 2.28
C VAL A 85 -7.32 -0.19 3.77
N ILE A 86 -8.35 -0.84 4.28
CA ILE A 86 -8.68 -0.87 5.72
C ILE A 86 -8.57 -2.29 6.25
N ARG A 87 -8.47 -2.41 7.57
CA ARG A 87 -8.58 -3.70 8.26
C ARG A 87 -9.98 -3.81 8.84
N GLN A 88 -10.76 -4.77 8.34
CA GLN A 88 -12.12 -5.07 8.80
C GLN A 88 -12.17 -6.55 9.19
N ASP A 89 -12.64 -6.86 10.40
CA ASP A 89 -12.73 -8.24 10.93
C ASP A 89 -11.43 -9.07 10.84
N GLY A 90 -10.27 -8.38 10.89
CA GLY A 90 -8.95 -9.01 10.81
C GLY A 90 -8.40 -9.16 9.39
N GLU A 91 -9.21 -8.92 8.35
CA GLU A 91 -8.83 -9.01 6.95
C GLU A 91 -8.57 -7.63 6.33
N LEU A 92 -7.76 -7.59 5.26
CA LEU A 92 -7.55 -6.37 4.49
C LEU A 92 -8.60 -6.32 3.38
N VAL A 93 -9.37 -5.23 3.37
CA VAL A 93 -10.39 -4.96 2.34
C VAL A 93 -10.15 -3.59 1.74
N VAL A 94 -10.63 -3.38 0.51
CA VAL A 94 -10.62 -2.06 -0.13
C VAL A 94 -12.02 -1.47 -0.10
N ARG A 95 -12.11 -0.19 0.22
CA ARG A 95 -13.35 0.60 0.14
C ARG A 95 -13.05 1.95 -0.47
N ARG A 96 -14.09 2.64 -0.95
CA ARG A 96 -13.98 3.99 -1.47
C ARG A 96 -14.47 5.00 -0.44
N VAL A 97 -13.68 6.05 -0.24
CA VAL A 97 -14.10 7.23 0.51
C VAL A 97 -15.17 7.96 -0.27
N VAL A 98 -16.37 8.06 0.28
CA VAL A 98 -17.49 8.79 -0.37
C VAL A 98 -17.82 10.10 0.32
N ALA A 99 -17.45 10.25 1.60
CA ALA A 99 -17.63 11.50 2.34
C ALA A 99 -16.51 11.67 3.37
N VAL A 100 -16.18 12.92 3.69
CA VAL A 100 -15.14 13.28 4.66
C VAL A 100 -15.72 14.05 5.85
N ALA A 101 -14.92 14.28 6.89
CA ALA A 101 -15.32 14.99 8.09
C ALA A 101 -16.12 16.28 7.80
N GLY A 102 -17.30 16.40 8.40
CA GLY A 102 -18.22 17.53 8.24
C GLY A 102 -19.28 17.35 7.15
N ASP A 103 -19.10 16.41 6.21
CA ASP A 103 -20.14 16.08 5.24
C ASP A 103 -21.33 15.41 5.92
N THR A 104 -22.52 15.63 5.37
CA THR A 104 -23.75 14.94 5.78
C THR A 104 -24.15 13.92 4.72
N VAL A 105 -24.10 12.65 5.10
CA VAL A 105 -24.47 11.49 4.28
C VAL A 105 -25.94 11.16 4.48
N ASP A 106 -26.66 10.95 3.39
CA ASP A 106 -28.05 10.50 3.36
C ASP A 106 -28.27 9.61 2.13
N PHE A 107 -29.37 8.88 2.11
CA PHE A 107 -29.73 8.00 0.99
C PHE A 107 -31.18 8.20 0.60
N LYS A 108 -31.43 8.51 -0.67
CA LYS A 108 -32.77 8.75 -1.23
C LYS A 108 -32.89 8.09 -2.58
N ASP A 109 -34.00 7.38 -2.80
CA ASP A 109 -34.34 6.73 -4.06
C ASP A 109 -33.21 5.84 -4.63
N GLY A 110 -32.52 5.10 -3.75
CA GLY A 110 -31.41 4.22 -4.11
C GLY A 110 -30.11 4.94 -4.47
N ARG A 111 -29.97 6.22 -4.10
CA ARG A 111 -28.79 7.06 -4.40
C ARG A 111 -28.18 7.64 -3.14
N LEU A 112 -26.86 7.76 -3.16
CA LEU A 112 -26.10 8.55 -2.20
C LEU A 112 -26.42 10.04 -2.36
N VAL A 113 -26.69 10.71 -1.24
CA VAL A 113 -26.92 12.14 -1.14
C VAL A 113 -25.92 12.71 -0.16
N LEU A 114 -25.09 13.66 -0.61
CA LEU A 114 -24.11 14.34 0.22
C LEU A 114 -24.51 15.80 0.38
N ASN A 115 -24.62 16.28 1.62
CA ASN A 115 -25.01 17.66 1.95
C ASN A 115 -26.31 18.09 1.23
N GLY A 116 -27.25 17.16 1.07
CA GLY A 116 -28.53 17.38 0.37
C GLY A 116 -28.47 17.29 -1.15
N ILE A 117 -27.30 17.03 -1.75
CA ILE A 117 -27.08 16.94 -3.19
C ILE A 117 -26.92 15.45 -3.60
N PRO A 118 -27.80 14.91 -4.46
CA PRO A 118 -27.63 13.57 -5.02
C PRO A 118 -26.32 13.45 -5.80
N GLN A 119 -25.57 12.38 -5.54
CA GLN A 119 -24.29 12.14 -6.20
C GLN A 119 -24.47 11.29 -7.47
N ALA A 120 -23.66 11.59 -8.48
CA ALA A 120 -23.55 10.79 -9.70
C ALA A 120 -22.24 9.99 -9.64
N GLU A 121 -22.33 8.73 -9.27
CA GLU A 121 -21.18 7.87 -9.02
C GLU A 121 -20.98 6.91 -10.20
N SER A 122 -20.14 7.28 -11.18
CA SER A 122 -19.89 6.44 -12.35
C SER A 122 -19.13 5.14 -12.05
N TYR A 123 -18.48 5.07 -10.89
CA TYR A 123 -17.75 3.91 -10.39
C TYR A 123 -18.63 2.92 -9.63
N ALA A 124 -19.82 3.34 -9.16
CA ALA A 124 -20.67 2.53 -8.30
C ALA A 124 -21.75 1.79 -9.11
N PHE A 125 -22.07 0.58 -8.68
CA PHE A 125 -23.04 -0.31 -9.32
C PHE A 125 -24.00 -0.87 -8.27
N GLY A 126 -25.29 -0.93 -8.63
CA GLY A 126 -26.37 -1.36 -7.73
C GLY A 126 -27.05 -0.20 -7.00
N SER A 127 -28.17 -0.50 -6.34
CA SER A 127 -28.89 0.47 -5.51
C SER A 127 -28.10 0.78 -4.24
N THR A 128 -28.04 2.05 -3.86
CA THR A 128 -27.44 2.47 -2.60
C THR A 128 -28.54 2.66 -1.56
N GLU A 129 -28.72 1.65 -0.72
CA GLU A 129 -29.76 1.63 0.31
C GLU A 129 -29.18 1.82 1.70
N GLN A 130 -30.01 2.31 2.61
CA GLN A 130 -29.62 2.49 4.01
C GLN A 130 -29.40 1.12 4.66
N PHE A 131 -28.40 1.05 5.53
CA PHE A 131 -28.30 -0.06 6.47
C PHE A 131 -29.57 -0.17 7.29
N THR A 132 -30.12 -1.38 7.40
CA THR A 132 -31.34 -1.64 8.17
C THR A 132 -31.11 -1.64 9.68
N THR A 133 -29.86 -1.62 10.13
CA THR A 133 -29.47 -1.67 11.55
C THR A 133 -28.24 -0.79 11.85
N GLY A 134 -28.20 -0.19 13.03
CA GLY A 134 -26.99 0.40 13.63
C GLY A 134 -26.73 1.88 13.36
N VAL A 135 -27.08 2.40 12.18
CA VAL A 135 -26.80 3.79 11.80
C VAL A 135 -28.09 4.51 11.37
N THR A 136 -28.28 5.74 11.83
CA THR A 136 -29.43 6.57 11.45
C THR A 136 -28.97 7.66 10.49
N PHE A 137 -29.66 7.81 9.37
CA PHE A 137 -29.42 8.86 8.38
C PHE A 137 -30.48 9.97 8.49
N PRO A 138 -30.13 11.24 8.19
CA PRO A 138 -28.82 11.71 7.73
C PRO A 138 -27.73 11.66 8.82
N LEU A 139 -26.53 11.24 8.44
CA LEU A 139 -25.36 11.11 9.31
C LEU A 139 -24.34 12.19 8.95
N THR A 140 -23.93 13.02 9.91
CA THR A 140 -22.78 13.91 9.73
C THR A 140 -21.50 13.17 10.08
N VAL A 141 -20.55 13.12 9.16
CA VAL A 141 -19.26 12.46 9.35
C VAL A 141 -18.48 13.18 10.45
N PRO A 142 -18.11 12.49 11.55
CA PRO A 142 -17.34 13.07 12.63
C PRO A 142 -15.98 13.59 12.19
N LYS A 143 -15.36 14.39 13.07
CA LYS A 143 -13.99 14.83 12.88
C LYS A 143 -13.04 13.61 12.88
N ASP A 144 -12.04 13.63 12.01
CA ASP A 144 -11.00 12.60 11.88
C ASP A 144 -11.54 11.23 11.39
N GLU A 145 -12.75 11.21 10.81
CA GLU A 145 -13.39 10.04 10.20
C GLU A 145 -13.73 10.30 8.72
N VAL A 146 -13.96 9.21 8.00
CA VAL A 146 -14.45 9.18 6.62
C VAL A 146 -15.56 8.15 6.49
N PHE A 147 -16.50 8.40 5.58
CA PHE A 147 -17.54 7.43 5.26
C PHE A 147 -17.14 6.61 4.03
N LEU A 148 -17.25 5.29 4.13
CA LEU A 148 -16.70 4.35 3.15
C LEU A 148 -17.80 3.51 2.53
N LEU A 149 -17.80 3.38 1.21
CA LEU A 149 -18.68 2.46 0.51
C LEU A 149 -17.90 1.56 -0.45
N GLY A 150 -18.40 0.36 -0.70
CA GLY A 150 -17.99 -0.46 -1.83
C GLY A 150 -18.56 0.09 -3.14
N ASP A 151 -17.87 -0.19 -4.24
CA ASP A 151 -18.36 0.14 -5.58
C ASP A 151 -19.54 -0.78 -5.97
N ALA A 152 -19.51 -2.05 -5.57
CA ALA A 152 -20.61 -3.00 -5.73
C ALA A 152 -21.58 -2.91 -4.53
N ARG A 153 -22.54 -1.98 -4.61
CA ARG A 153 -23.39 -1.54 -3.48
C ARG A 153 -24.22 -2.63 -2.84
N GLU A 154 -24.65 -3.63 -3.63
CA GLU A 154 -25.48 -4.73 -3.15
C GLU A 154 -24.66 -5.90 -2.56
N GLN A 155 -23.34 -5.90 -2.78
CA GLN A 155 -22.44 -6.99 -2.37
C GLN A 155 -21.48 -6.57 -1.25
N ALA A 156 -21.28 -5.27 -1.07
CA ALA A 156 -20.39 -4.72 -0.06
C ALA A 156 -21.00 -4.79 1.35
N LYS A 157 -20.16 -5.14 2.33
CA LYS A 157 -20.38 -4.79 3.74
C LYS A 157 -19.44 -3.65 4.07
N ASP A 158 -19.96 -2.44 4.19
CA ASP A 158 -19.18 -1.22 4.40
C ASP A 158 -19.66 -0.45 5.65
N SER A 159 -19.21 0.80 5.80
CA SER A 159 -19.20 1.54 7.08
C SER A 159 -20.59 1.81 7.66
#